data_AF-A0A2U1NH94-F1
#
_entry.id   AF-A0A2U1NH94-F1
#
_cell.length_a   1.000
_cell.length_b   1.000
_cell.length_c   1.000
_cell.angle_alpha   90.00
_cell.angle_beta   90.00
_cell.angle_gamma   90.00
#
_symmetry.space_group_name_H-M   'P 1'
#
loop_
_entity.id
_entity.type
_entity.pdbx_description
1 polymer ?
#
loop_
_entity_poly.entity_id
_entity_poly.type
_entity_poly.pdbx_seq_one_letter_code
_entity_poly.pdbx_strand_id
1 'polypeptide(L)'
;MGFIIMNLNKLMDRIYLMAEEGGSRYCSKKSDDICGDICDDQDSGKVSAITRVKCILRGLDLKTLIFIFVLVPTVIFGLYMHGQKISYFLRPLWEKPPKPFNEIPHYYHENVSMQNLCSLHGWKTREFPRRVFDAVLFSNEVDLLKIRWHELYPYVTEFILLESNSTFTGVPKPLVFSGHRDEFKFVDSRLTYGVIPGRFKKGENPFVEEAYQRLALDYLIRKAGIEDDDLLIMSDVDEIPSRHTINLLRWCDDIPEVLHLRLKNYLYSFEFLLDNHSWRASVHRYRSGTTTYAHFRQSDVILADAGWHCSFCFRRINEFIFKMKAYSHNDRVRFKKFLNPERSSKSDMQRVGSF
;
A
#
# COMPACT_ATOMS: atom_id res chain seq x y z
N MET A 1 17.68 -2.55 -8.82
CA MET A 1 18.30 -3.45 -9.82
C MET A 1 19.76 -3.08 -10.17
N GLY A 2 20.21 -1.82 -10.04
CA GLY A 2 21.57 -1.41 -10.45
C GLY A 2 22.73 -1.70 -9.47
N PHE A 3 22.46 -1.91 -8.19
CA PHE A 3 23.52 -2.08 -7.17
C PHE A 3 24.09 -3.50 -7.07
N ILE A 4 23.42 -4.51 -7.64
CA ILE A 4 23.82 -5.93 -7.57
C ILE A 4 24.84 -6.26 -8.68
N ILE A 5 24.82 -5.54 -9.80
CA ILE A 5 25.70 -5.80 -10.96
C ILE A 5 27.14 -5.33 -10.70
N MET A 6 27.34 -4.25 -9.93
CA MET A 6 28.68 -3.72 -9.63
C MET A 6 29.53 -4.62 -8.71
N ASN A 7 28.91 -5.51 -7.93
CA ASN A 7 29.63 -6.37 -6.98
C ASN A 7 30.11 -7.69 -7.60
N LEU A 8 29.50 -8.13 -8.71
CA LEU A 8 29.95 -9.34 -9.43
C LEU A 8 31.29 -9.10 -10.16
N ASN A 9 31.48 -7.92 -10.75
CA ASN A 9 32.73 -7.61 -11.47
C ASN A 9 33.94 -7.55 -10.51
N LYS A 10 33.79 -6.95 -9.33
CA LYS A 10 34.86 -6.92 -8.31
C LYS A 10 35.17 -8.30 -7.72
N LEU A 11 34.17 -9.20 -7.67
CA LEU A 11 34.37 -10.58 -7.24
C LEU A 11 35.10 -11.39 -8.32
N MET A 12 34.76 -11.19 -9.60
CA MET A 12 35.43 -11.82 -10.73
C MET A 12 36.88 -11.33 -10.90
N ASP A 13 37.16 -10.05 -10.66
CA ASP A 13 38.53 -9.51 -10.69
C ASP A 13 39.40 -10.10 -9.56
N ARG A 14 38.84 -10.30 -8.36
CA ARG A 14 39.55 -10.98 -7.25
C ARG A 14 39.78 -12.47 -7.51
N ILE A 15 38.85 -13.14 -8.18
CA ILE A 15 39.01 -14.54 -8.59
C ILE A 15 40.09 -14.65 -9.69
N TYR A 16 40.17 -13.67 -10.59
CA TYR A 16 41.22 -13.60 -11.62
C TYR A 16 42.62 -13.35 -11.01
N LEU A 17 42.74 -12.45 -10.05
CA LEU A 17 44.00 -12.18 -9.34
C LEU A 17 44.48 -13.38 -8.51
N MET A 18 43.58 -14.13 -7.87
CA MET A 18 43.94 -15.37 -7.17
C MET A 18 44.34 -16.51 -8.11
N ALA A 19 43.95 -16.45 -9.39
CA ALA A 19 44.37 -17.41 -10.41
C ALA A 19 45.76 -17.11 -10.98
N GLU A 20 46.24 -15.85 -10.92
CA GLU A 20 47.58 -15.46 -11.39
C GLU A 20 48.69 -15.75 -10.36
N GLU A 21 48.43 -15.67 -9.05
CA GLU A 21 49.45 -15.85 -8.00
C GLU A 21 49.80 -17.31 -7.66
N GLY A 22 49.14 -18.31 -8.27
CA GLY A 22 49.34 -19.74 -7.99
C GLY A 22 50.45 -20.44 -8.80
N GLY A 23 51.21 -19.70 -9.63
CA GLY A 23 52.19 -20.26 -10.56
C GLY A 23 53.53 -20.66 -9.95
N SER A 24 53.56 -21.59 -8.99
CA SER A 24 54.82 -22.23 -8.56
C SER A 24 55.15 -23.41 -9.48
N ARG A 25 56.30 -23.33 -10.15
CA ARG A 25 56.85 -24.32 -11.08
C ARG A 25 57.13 -25.66 -10.38
N TYR A 26 56.40 -26.70 -10.73
CA TYR A 26 56.85 -28.09 -10.57
C TYR A 26 56.38 -28.93 -11.77
N CYS A 27 57.27 -29.12 -12.74
CA CYS A 27 57.03 -30.01 -13.87
C CYS A 27 57.43 -31.43 -13.47
N SER A 28 56.45 -32.27 -13.16
CA SER A 28 56.65 -33.72 -13.03
C SER A 28 56.62 -34.35 -14.42
N LYS A 29 57.74 -34.98 -14.82
CA LYS A 29 57.86 -35.79 -16.04
C LYS A 29 56.98 -37.04 -15.91
N LYS A 30 55.79 -37.01 -16.50
CA LYS A 30 55.12 -38.19 -17.07
C LYS A 30 54.38 -37.76 -18.33
N SER A 31 54.83 -38.32 -19.45
CA SER A 31 54.33 -38.09 -20.80
C SER A 31 52.95 -38.72 -20.99
N ASP A 32 51.93 -37.89 -21.20
CA ASP A 32 50.69 -38.25 -21.86
C ASP A 32 50.49 -37.29 -23.04
N ASP A 33 50.56 -37.83 -24.26
CA ASP A 33 50.74 -37.14 -25.56
C ASP A 33 49.54 -36.28 -26.04
N ILE A 34 48.84 -35.56 -25.16
CA ILE A 34 47.68 -34.74 -25.55
C ILE A 34 47.78 -33.25 -25.18
N CYS A 35 48.62 -32.86 -24.21
CA CYS A 35 48.87 -31.44 -23.89
C CYS A 35 50.39 -31.10 -23.83
N GLY A 36 51.27 -31.91 -24.45
CA GLY A 36 52.73 -31.71 -24.45
C GLY A 36 53.24 -30.56 -25.32
N ASP A 37 52.54 -30.21 -26.41
CA ASP A 37 53.02 -29.22 -27.41
C ASP A 37 52.64 -27.77 -27.10
N ILE A 38 52.64 -27.36 -25.82
CA ILE A 38 52.46 -25.93 -25.46
C ILE A 38 53.77 -25.27 -24.99
N CYS A 39 54.86 -26.03 -24.86
CA CYS A 39 56.11 -25.49 -24.33
C CYS A 39 57.29 -25.48 -25.31
N ASP A 40 57.20 -26.09 -26.50
CA ASP A 40 58.28 -26.01 -27.49
C ASP A 40 57.74 -25.65 -28.88
N ASP A 41 58.51 -24.76 -29.51
CA ASP A 41 58.57 -24.35 -30.91
C ASP A 41 57.63 -23.27 -31.50
N GLN A 42 58.36 -22.35 -32.14
CA GLN A 42 57.92 -21.36 -33.10
C GLN A 42 57.33 -22.07 -34.34
N ASP A 43 56.32 -21.42 -34.92
CA ASP A 43 55.64 -21.71 -36.20
C ASP A 43 54.49 -22.75 -36.28
N SER A 44 53.34 -22.17 -36.67
CA SER A 44 52.20 -22.77 -37.38
C SER A 44 51.21 -23.66 -36.62
N GLY A 45 49.92 -23.31 -36.75
CA GLY A 45 48.80 -24.21 -36.47
C GLY A 45 47.83 -23.70 -35.41
N LYS A 46 46.62 -23.30 -35.82
CA LYS A 46 45.51 -22.93 -34.94
C LYS A 46 45.22 -24.05 -33.94
N VAL A 47 45.68 -23.90 -32.69
CA VAL A 47 45.20 -24.71 -31.57
C VAL A 47 43.69 -24.49 -31.46
N SER A 48 42.91 -25.52 -31.80
CA SER A 48 41.45 -25.48 -31.77
C SER A 48 40.97 -25.13 -30.36
N ALA A 49 39.99 -24.23 -30.25
CA ALA A 49 39.36 -23.85 -28.98
C ALA A 49 38.86 -25.08 -28.19
N ILE A 50 38.54 -26.17 -28.90
CA ILE A 50 38.12 -27.47 -28.34
C ILE A 50 39.22 -28.13 -27.49
N THR A 51 40.49 -28.00 -27.89
CA THR A 51 41.63 -28.60 -27.16
C THR A 51 41.91 -27.83 -25.86
N ARG A 52 41.75 -26.51 -25.89
CA ARG A 52 41.83 -25.66 -24.68
C ARG A 52 40.69 -25.94 -23.70
N VAL A 53 39.46 -26.12 -24.20
CA VAL A 53 38.29 -26.51 -23.38
C VAL A 53 38.46 -27.90 -22.74
N LYS A 54 39.06 -28.86 -23.46
CA LYS A 54 39.35 -30.20 -22.91
C LYS A 54 40.39 -30.19 -21.80
N CYS A 55 41.44 -29.36 -21.89
CA CYS A 55 42.46 -29.26 -20.84
C CYS A 55 41.90 -28.45 -19.61
N ILE A 56 40.95 -27.50 -19.79
CA ILE A 56 40.20 -26.84 -18.69
C ILE A 56 39.23 -27.81 -17.98
N LEU A 57 38.48 -28.63 -18.73
CA LEU A 57 37.54 -29.60 -18.17
C LEU A 57 38.22 -30.75 -17.41
N ARG A 58 39.49 -31.07 -17.71
CA ARG A 58 40.27 -32.08 -16.97
C ARG A 58 40.73 -31.62 -15.59
N GLY A 59 40.73 -30.32 -15.31
CA GLY A 59 41.10 -29.74 -14.00
C GLY A 59 39.94 -29.51 -13.04
N LEU A 60 38.70 -29.68 -13.50
CA LEU A 60 37.51 -29.52 -12.67
C LEU A 60 37.11 -30.88 -12.10
N ASP A 61 37.35 -31.07 -10.80
CA ASP A 61 36.89 -32.25 -10.05
C ASP A 61 35.40 -32.51 -10.34
N LEU A 62 35.00 -33.77 -10.56
CA LEU A 62 33.62 -34.18 -10.80
C LEU A 62 32.67 -33.61 -9.73
N LYS A 63 33.16 -33.47 -8.49
CA LYS A 63 32.44 -32.80 -7.38
C LYS A 63 32.10 -31.34 -7.68
N THR A 64 33.02 -30.61 -8.32
CA THR A 64 32.84 -29.22 -8.75
C THR A 64 31.80 -29.12 -9.85
N LEU A 65 31.81 -30.05 -10.82
CA LEU A 65 30.80 -30.10 -11.88
C LEU A 65 29.40 -30.41 -11.31
N ILE A 66 29.29 -31.37 -10.38
CA ILE A 66 28.01 -31.68 -9.71
C ILE A 66 27.51 -30.47 -8.90
N PHE A 67 28.39 -29.79 -8.18
CA PHE A 67 28.03 -28.59 -7.42
C PHE A 67 27.49 -27.48 -8.32
N ILE A 68 28.19 -27.17 -9.43
CA ILE A 68 27.82 -26.08 -10.34
C ILE A 68 26.58 -26.42 -11.18
N PHE A 69 26.44 -27.64 -11.68
CA PHE A 69 25.37 -27.99 -12.62
C PHE A 69 24.14 -28.62 -11.96
N VAL A 70 24.26 -29.10 -10.73
CA VAL A 70 23.12 -29.69 -10.00
C VAL A 70 22.78 -28.83 -8.80
N LEU A 71 23.71 -28.64 -7.86
CA LEU A 71 23.38 -28.00 -6.60
C LEU A 71 23.00 -26.52 -6.76
N VAL A 72 23.80 -25.75 -7.51
CA VAL A 72 23.55 -24.31 -7.73
C VAL A 72 22.19 -24.07 -8.43
N PRO A 73 21.84 -24.73 -9.56
CA PRO A 73 20.52 -24.57 -10.17
C PRO A 73 19.38 -25.00 -9.27
N THR A 74 19.56 -26.07 -8.46
CA THR A 74 18.53 -26.54 -7.54
C THR A 74 18.28 -25.55 -6.41
N VAL A 75 19.35 -24.92 -5.88
CA VAL A 75 19.25 -23.86 -4.88
C VAL A 75 18.63 -22.60 -5.48
N ILE A 76 19.04 -22.19 -6.69
CA ILE A 76 18.45 -21.04 -7.38
C ILE A 76 16.96 -21.29 -7.65
N PHE A 77 16.59 -22.49 -8.09
CA PHE A 77 15.19 -22.88 -8.31
C PHE A 77 14.40 -22.88 -6.99
N GLY A 78 14.99 -23.39 -5.91
CA GLY A 78 14.41 -23.32 -4.56
C GLY A 78 14.19 -21.88 -4.08
N LEU A 79 15.19 -21.01 -4.26
CA LEU A 79 15.10 -19.59 -3.96
C LEU A 79 14.10 -18.86 -4.86
N TYR A 80 13.93 -19.27 -6.11
CA TYR A 80 12.93 -18.71 -7.01
C TYR A 80 11.52 -19.13 -6.58
N MET A 81 11.29 -20.42 -6.30
CA MET A 81 9.99 -20.96 -5.90
C MET A 81 9.59 -20.56 -4.47
N HIS A 82 10.55 -20.29 -3.59
CA HIS A 82 10.32 -19.98 -2.19
C HIS A 82 10.85 -18.62 -1.75
N GLY A 83 11.33 -17.79 -2.67
CA GLY A 83 11.97 -16.51 -2.35
C GLY A 83 11.08 -15.59 -1.54
N GLN A 84 9.78 -15.52 -1.84
CA GLN A 84 8.82 -14.78 -1.02
C GLN A 84 8.72 -15.34 0.41
N LYS A 85 8.65 -16.67 0.57
CA LYS A 85 8.58 -17.30 1.91
C LYS A 85 9.84 -17.07 2.72
N ILE A 86 11.01 -17.20 2.07
CA ILE A 86 12.32 -16.95 2.69
C ILE A 86 12.45 -15.47 3.05
N SER A 87 12.01 -14.57 2.16
CA SER A 87 11.95 -13.14 2.41
C SER A 87 11.05 -12.82 3.60
N TYR A 88 9.84 -13.37 3.68
CA TYR A 88 8.94 -13.19 4.82
C TYR A 88 9.50 -13.76 6.11
N PHE A 89 10.15 -14.93 6.06
CA PHE A 89 10.74 -15.58 7.23
C PHE A 89 11.91 -14.77 7.81
N LEU A 90 12.77 -14.25 6.94
CA LEU A 90 13.94 -13.48 7.34
C LEU A 90 13.63 -11.97 7.49
N ARG A 91 12.41 -11.53 7.16
CA ARG A 91 11.92 -10.15 7.29
C ARG A 91 12.26 -9.48 8.63
N PRO A 92 12.13 -10.15 9.79
CA PRO A 92 12.48 -9.55 11.09
C PRO A 92 13.97 -9.20 11.24
N LEU A 93 14.86 -9.75 10.42
CA LEU A 93 16.31 -9.48 10.49
C LEU A 93 16.70 -8.14 9.85
N TRP A 94 15.90 -7.61 8.92
CA TRP A 94 16.22 -6.35 8.22
C TRP A 94 15.10 -5.31 8.24
N GLU A 95 13.87 -5.70 8.60
CA GLU A 95 12.71 -4.80 8.68
C GLU A 95 12.39 -4.55 10.16
N LYS A 96 12.62 -3.31 10.61
CA LYS A 96 12.20 -2.87 11.94
C LYS A 96 10.68 -2.68 11.94
N PRO A 97 9.97 -2.99 13.04
CA PRO A 97 8.55 -2.68 13.13
C PRO A 97 8.33 -1.18 12.88
N PRO A 98 7.21 -0.79 12.26
CA PRO A 98 6.89 0.62 12.10
C PRO A 98 6.87 1.28 13.47
N LYS A 99 7.38 2.53 13.55
CA LYS A 99 7.38 3.28 14.80
C LYS A 99 5.96 3.36 15.37
N PRO A 100 5.75 3.30 16.69
CA PRO A 100 4.43 3.58 17.25
C PRO A 100 3.99 5.01 16.88
N PHE A 101 2.69 5.26 16.90
CA PHE A 101 2.19 6.62 16.74
C PHE A 101 2.47 7.43 18.02
N ASN A 102 2.78 8.70 17.84
CA ASN A 102 2.74 9.72 18.86
C ASN A 102 1.27 10.14 19.03
N GLU A 103 0.64 9.61 20.06
CA GLU A 103 -0.78 9.83 20.32
C GLU A 103 -1.01 11.18 20.99
N ILE A 104 -1.90 11.98 20.39
CA ILE A 104 -2.44 13.21 20.95
C ILE A 104 -3.78 12.86 21.62
N PRO A 105 -3.92 13.03 22.94
CA PRO A 105 -5.21 12.91 23.61
C PRO A 105 -6.19 13.93 23.04
N HIS A 106 -7.43 13.49 22.79
CA HIS A 106 -8.47 14.35 22.24
C HIS A 106 -9.35 14.87 23.37
N TYR A 107 -9.05 16.08 23.83
CA TYR A 107 -9.83 16.75 24.87
C TYR A 107 -11.07 17.37 24.24
N TYR A 108 -12.25 16.92 24.64
CA TYR A 108 -13.50 17.47 24.15
C TYR A 108 -14.58 17.48 25.22
N HIS A 109 -15.32 18.58 25.27
CA HIS A 109 -16.54 18.71 26.05
C HIS A 109 -17.38 19.87 25.48
N GLU A 110 -18.70 19.71 25.38
CA GLU A 110 -19.60 20.69 24.75
C GLU A 110 -19.55 22.07 25.42
N ASN A 111 -19.38 22.10 26.74
CA ASN A 111 -19.36 23.34 27.53
C ASN A 111 -17.98 24.04 27.60
N VAL A 112 -16.96 23.57 26.89
CA VAL A 112 -15.62 24.18 26.91
C VAL A 112 -15.45 25.06 25.68
N SER A 113 -14.97 26.29 25.89
CA SER A 113 -14.73 27.22 24.78
C SER A 113 -13.67 26.67 23.81
N MET A 114 -13.81 27.01 22.53
CA MET A 114 -12.84 26.58 21.52
C MET A 114 -11.41 27.06 21.84
N GLN A 115 -11.28 28.23 22.48
CA GLN A 115 -10.00 28.74 22.93
C GLN A 115 -9.31 27.81 23.93
N ASN A 116 -10.06 27.35 24.93
CA ASN A 116 -9.56 26.40 25.92
C ASN A 116 -9.30 25.03 25.29
N LEU A 117 -10.17 24.57 24.38
CA LEU A 117 -9.95 23.31 23.66
C LEU A 117 -8.64 23.34 22.87
N CYS A 118 -8.36 24.38 22.07
CA CYS A 118 -7.08 24.49 21.37
C CYS A 118 -5.91 24.53 22.35
N SER A 119 -6.01 25.34 23.42
CA SER A 119 -4.94 25.45 24.43
C SER A 119 -4.64 24.13 25.13
N LEU A 120 -5.64 23.29 25.41
CA LEU A 120 -5.45 21.95 26.02
C LEU A 120 -4.66 21.00 25.13
N HIS A 121 -4.72 21.18 23.81
CA HIS A 121 -3.92 20.43 22.84
C HIS A 121 -2.57 21.08 22.55
N GLY A 122 -2.24 22.20 23.21
CA GLY A 122 -1.02 22.98 22.93
C GLY A 122 -1.09 23.78 21.62
N TRP A 123 -2.31 24.02 21.12
CA TRP A 123 -2.57 24.71 19.86
C TRP A 123 -3.11 26.12 20.11
N LYS A 124 -2.90 27.01 19.15
CA LYS A 124 -3.47 28.37 19.19
C LYS A 124 -4.86 28.37 18.58
N THR A 125 -5.67 29.34 18.94
CA THR A 125 -7.00 29.51 18.34
C THR A 125 -6.91 30.48 17.18
N ARG A 126 -7.65 30.21 16.11
CA ARG A 126 -7.76 31.08 14.95
C ARG A 126 -8.88 32.09 15.12
N GLU A 127 -8.76 33.23 14.43
CA GLU A 127 -9.84 34.22 14.33
C GLU A 127 -11.00 33.71 13.47
N PHE A 128 -10.68 32.93 12.42
CA PHE A 128 -11.64 32.30 11.53
C PHE A 128 -11.28 30.83 11.28
N PRO A 129 -12.28 29.96 11.12
CA PRO A 129 -12.04 28.54 10.88
C PRO A 129 -11.48 28.31 9.47
N ARG A 130 -10.62 27.31 9.32
CA ARG A 130 -10.21 26.80 8.00
C ARG A 130 -11.42 26.26 7.22
N ARG A 131 -11.34 26.32 5.90
CA ARG A 131 -12.25 25.56 5.03
C ARG A 131 -11.89 24.08 5.14
N VAL A 132 -12.89 23.23 4.98
CA VAL A 132 -12.71 21.78 5.10
C VAL A 132 -13.26 21.11 3.85
N PHE A 133 -12.47 20.22 3.27
CA PHE A 133 -12.79 19.45 2.08
C PHE A 133 -12.87 17.97 2.45
N ASP A 134 -14.00 17.34 2.15
CA ASP A 134 -14.22 15.91 2.38
C ASP A 134 -14.08 15.16 1.05
N ALA A 135 -12.97 14.44 0.83
CA ALA A 135 -12.73 13.74 -0.41
C ALA A 135 -12.83 12.23 -0.23
N VAL A 136 -13.69 11.58 -1.02
CA VAL A 136 -13.93 10.13 -0.94
C VAL A 136 -13.99 9.47 -2.32
N LEU A 137 -13.45 8.24 -2.40
CA LEU A 137 -13.70 7.30 -3.50
C LEU A 137 -14.96 6.50 -3.21
N PHE A 138 -15.93 6.50 -4.13
CA PHE A 138 -17.23 5.89 -3.91
C PHE A 138 -17.46 4.59 -4.70
N SER A 139 -17.98 3.57 -4.00
CA SER A 139 -18.34 2.27 -4.57
C SER A 139 -19.84 1.97 -4.47
N ASN A 140 -20.31 1.52 -3.30
CA ASN A 140 -21.68 1.02 -3.11
C ASN A 140 -22.25 1.30 -1.71
N GLU A 141 -21.61 2.16 -0.92
CA GLU A 141 -21.91 2.40 0.50
C GLU A 141 -22.84 3.61 0.69
N VAL A 142 -24.01 3.58 0.05
CA VAL A 142 -24.97 4.71 0.04
C VAL A 142 -25.38 5.14 1.45
N ASP A 143 -25.75 4.17 2.30
CA ASP A 143 -26.21 4.44 3.67
C ASP A 143 -25.09 5.06 4.53
N LEU A 144 -23.85 4.55 4.44
CA LEU A 144 -22.71 5.09 5.18
C LEU A 144 -22.31 6.48 4.68
N LEU A 145 -22.35 6.72 3.37
CA LEU A 145 -22.09 8.05 2.81
C LEU A 145 -23.10 9.07 3.35
N LYS A 146 -24.38 8.70 3.42
CA LYS A 146 -25.45 9.54 3.96
C LYS A 146 -25.21 9.88 5.44
N ILE A 147 -24.85 8.88 6.25
CA ILE A 147 -24.50 9.09 7.67
C ILE A 147 -23.29 10.01 7.78
N ARG A 148 -22.22 9.73 7.04
CA ARG A 148 -20.99 10.54 7.01
C ARG A 148 -21.30 12.01 6.71
N TRP A 149 -22.04 12.27 5.64
CA TRP A 149 -22.30 13.64 5.20
C TRP A 149 -23.27 14.37 6.12
N HIS A 150 -24.22 13.69 6.77
CA HIS A 150 -25.01 14.33 7.81
C HIS A 150 -24.19 14.71 9.05
N GLU A 151 -23.24 13.87 9.47
CA GLU A 151 -22.33 14.18 10.59
C GLU A 151 -21.41 15.36 10.26
N LEU A 152 -20.90 15.42 9.03
CA LEU A 152 -19.92 16.43 8.61
C LEU A 152 -20.54 17.71 8.01
N TYR A 153 -21.83 17.69 7.66
CA TYR A 153 -22.56 18.77 6.97
C TYR A 153 -22.27 20.20 7.47
N PRO A 154 -22.23 20.44 8.80
CA PRO A 154 -22.08 21.80 9.32
C PRO A 154 -20.64 22.34 9.20
N TYR A 155 -19.66 21.48 8.95
CA TYR A 155 -18.23 21.82 9.07
C TYR A 155 -17.46 21.72 7.76
N VAL A 156 -18.01 21.00 6.78
CA VAL A 156 -17.40 20.83 5.46
C VAL A 156 -17.80 21.96 4.52
N THR A 157 -16.81 22.57 3.89
CA THR A 157 -16.98 23.60 2.86
C THR A 157 -17.40 22.98 1.54
N GLU A 158 -16.77 21.87 1.15
CA GLU A 158 -17.04 21.19 -0.12
C GLU A 158 -16.87 19.67 0.04
N PHE A 159 -17.88 18.92 -0.40
CA PHE A 159 -17.86 17.47 -0.52
C PHE A 159 -17.36 17.09 -1.90
N ILE A 160 -16.34 16.25 -1.97
CA ILE A 160 -15.73 15.79 -3.20
C ILE A 160 -15.92 14.27 -3.30
N LEU A 161 -16.64 13.85 -4.32
CA LEU A 161 -16.94 12.44 -4.54
C LEU A 161 -16.50 12.02 -5.93
N LEU A 162 -15.62 11.02 -6.00
CA LEU A 162 -15.26 10.38 -7.26
C LEU A 162 -15.90 8.99 -7.35
N GLU A 163 -16.61 8.74 -8.45
CA GLU A 163 -17.18 7.43 -8.74
C GLU A 163 -16.61 6.85 -10.05
N SER A 164 -16.26 5.57 -10.02
CA SER A 164 -15.85 4.82 -11.21
C SER A 164 -16.92 3.82 -11.64
N ASN A 165 -17.01 3.54 -12.94
CA ASN A 165 -17.82 2.43 -13.47
C ASN A 165 -17.08 1.07 -13.43
N SER A 166 -15.96 0.98 -12.71
CA SER A 166 -15.24 -0.27 -12.40
C SER A 166 -14.94 -0.39 -10.91
N THR A 167 -14.92 -1.62 -10.41
CA THR A 167 -14.29 -1.97 -9.13
C THR A 167 -12.77 -1.89 -9.23
N PHE A 168 -12.07 -1.87 -8.09
CA PHE A 168 -10.60 -1.96 -8.08
C PHE A 168 -10.08 -3.28 -8.66
N THR A 169 -10.90 -4.32 -8.67
CA THR A 169 -10.60 -5.61 -9.28
C THR A 169 -10.88 -5.68 -10.79
N GLY A 170 -11.24 -4.56 -11.42
CA GLY A 170 -11.47 -4.46 -12.87
C GLY A 170 -12.82 -5.03 -13.32
N VAL A 171 -13.79 -5.18 -12.42
CA VAL A 171 -15.14 -5.66 -12.73
C VAL A 171 -16.04 -4.45 -12.99
N PRO A 172 -16.82 -4.44 -14.09
CA PRO A 172 -17.79 -3.37 -14.33
C PRO A 172 -18.80 -3.24 -13.20
N LYS A 173 -19.07 -2.01 -12.76
CA LYS A 173 -20.10 -1.68 -11.78
C LYS A 173 -20.98 -0.52 -12.27
N PRO A 174 -22.28 -0.50 -11.93
CA PRO A 174 -23.10 0.68 -12.19
C PRO A 174 -22.60 1.88 -11.39
N LEU A 175 -22.95 3.08 -11.85
CA LEU A 175 -22.76 4.32 -11.10
C LEU A 175 -23.87 4.42 -10.04
N VAL A 176 -23.61 3.85 -8.87
CA VAL A 176 -24.54 3.74 -7.76
C VAL A 176 -24.86 5.13 -7.18
N PHE A 177 -23.88 6.00 -6.99
CA PHE A 177 -24.14 7.35 -6.49
C PHE A 177 -24.97 8.16 -7.47
N SER A 178 -24.62 8.10 -8.77
CA SER A 178 -25.42 8.75 -9.82
C SER A 178 -26.90 8.34 -9.76
N GLY A 179 -27.19 7.07 -9.48
CA GLY A 179 -28.57 6.56 -9.36
C GLY A 179 -29.30 6.98 -8.08
N HIS A 180 -28.58 7.39 -7.03
CA HIS A 180 -29.15 7.81 -5.73
C HIS A 180 -28.96 9.30 -5.46
N ARG A 181 -28.51 10.09 -6.45
CA ARG A 181 -28.15 11.51 -6.27
C ARG A 181 -29.29 12.35 -5.69
N ASP A 182 -30.54 11.99 -5.97
CA ASP A 182 -31.72 12.66 -5.41
C ASP A 182 -31.77 12.62 -3.87
N GLU A 183 -31.19 11.59 -3.23
CA GLU A 183 -31.11 11.48 -1.77
C GLU A 183 -30.09 12.44 -1.14
N PHE A 184 -29.20 13.00 -1.96
CA PHE A 184 -28.09 13.86 -1.53
C PHE A 184 -28.30 15.34 -1.88
N LYS A 185 -29.53 15.75 -2.22
CA LYS A 185 -29.87 17.15 -2.56
C LYS A 185 -29.43 18.17 -1.51
N PHE A 186 -29.35 17.76 -0.25
CA PHE A 186 -28.94 18.64 0.85
C PHE A 186 -27.48 19.14 0.72
N VAL A 187 -26.60 18.41 0.03
CA VAL A 187 -25.20 18.82 -0.24
C VAL A 187 -24.96 19.33 -1.66
N ASP A 188 -25.97 19.35 -2.54
CA ASP A 188 -25.77 19.56 -3.98
C ASP A 188 -25.12 20.92 -4.30
N SER A 189 -25.34 21.94 -3.45
CA SER A 189 -24.69 23.25 -3.57
C SER A 189 -23.21 23.29 -3.15
N ARG A 190 -22.71 22.22 -2.52
CA ARG A 190 -21.35 22.05 -1.98
C ARG A 190 -20.78 20.68 -2.40
N LEU A 191 -21.13 20.21 -3.60
CA LEU A 191 -20.76 18.90 -4.10
C LEU A 191 -19.99 19.03 -5.42
N THR A 192 -18.73 18.61 -5.38
CA THR A 192 -17.92 18.38 -6.57
C THR A 192 -17.92 16.88 -6.88
N TYR A 193 -18.79 16.48 -7.80
CA TYR A 193 -18.93 15.09 -8.23
C TYR A 193 -18.15 14.82 -9.53
N GLY A 194 -17.29 13.81 -9.52
CA GLY A 194 -16.54 13.33 -10.68
C GLY A 194 -16.85 11.89 -11.03
N VAL A 195 -16.92 11.60 -12.33
CA VAL A 195 -17.08 10.24 -12.86
C VAL A 195 -15.92 9.92 -13.79
N ILE A 196 -15.32 8.74 -13.60
CA ILE A 196 -14.24 8.25 -14.46
C ILE A 196 -14.52 6.82 -14.98
N PRO A 197 -14.04 6.49 -16.19
CA PRO A 197 -14.04 5.11 -16.64
C PRO A 197 -12.96 4.31 -15.90
N GLY A 198 -13.25 3.05 -15.55
CA GLY A 198 -12.21 2.13 -15.11
C GLY A 198 -11.29 1.68 -16.25
N ARG A 199 -10.14 1.10 -15.91
CA ARG A 199 -9.23 0.46 -16.88
C ARG A 199 -9.69 -0.96 -17.26
N PHE A 200 -10.60 -1.54 -16.48
CA PHE A 200 -11.21 -2.87 -16.70
C PHE A 200 -10.19 -4.01 -16.87
N LYS A 201 -9.04 -3.92 -16.19
CA LYS A 201 -7.97 -4.94 -16.24
C LYS A 201 -8.17 -6.00 -15.16
N LYS A 202 -8.77 -7.12 -15.55
CA LYS A 202 -8.96 -8.28 -14.64
C LYS A 202 -7.65 -9.00 -14.37
N GLY A 203 -7.45 -9.44 -13.14
CA GLY A 203 -6.27 -10.22 -12.73
C GLY A 203 -4.99 -9.39 -12.51
N GLU A 204 -5.06 -8.07 -12.72
CA GLU A 204 -4.01 -7.14 -12.31
C GLU A 204 -4.11 -6.89 -10.80
N ASN A 205 -3.01 -6.41 -10.22
CA ASN A 205 -2.99 -5.92 -8.85
C ASN A 205 -4.05 -4.80 -8.67
N PRO A 206 -5.06 -4.97 -7.78
CA PRO A 206 -6.11 -3.99 -7.57
C PRO A 206 -5.62 -2.60 -7.15
N PHE A 207 -4.45 -2.52 -6.50
CA PHE A 207 -3.85 -1.24 -6.09
C PHE A 207 -3.48 -0.35 -7.29
N VAL A 208 -3.32 -0.90 -8.49
CA VAL A 208 -3.06 -0.10 -9.70
C VAL A 208 -4.31 0.65 -10.14
N GLU A 209 -5.47 -0.01 -10.08
CA GLU A 209 -6.75 0.64 -10.36
C GLU A 209 -7.07 1.69 -9.30
N GLU A 210 -6.85 1.36 -8.03
CA GLU A 210 -7.01 2.29 -6.93
C GLU A 210 -6.11 3.53 -7.09
N ALA A 211 -4.82 3.36 -7.41
CA ALA A 211 -3.91 4.47 -7.66
C ALA A 211 -4.37 5.37 -8.83
N TYR A 212 -4.89 4.76 -9.91
CA TYR A 212 -5.48 5.51 -11.02
C TYR A 212 -6.68 6.37 -10.57
N GLN A 213 -7.58 5.81 -9.75
CA GLN A 213 -8.71 6.56 -9.22
C GLN A 213 -8.27 7.66 -8.24
N ARG A 214 -7.25 7.43 -7.40
CA ARG A 214 -6.69 8.46 -6.51
C ARG A 214 -6.09 9.64 -7.27
N LEU A 215 -5.42 9.40 -8.40
CA LEU A 215 -4.93 10.48 -9.26
C LEU A 215 -6.06 11.34 -9.85
N ALA A 216 -7.17 10.70 -10.23
CA ALA A 216 -8.36 11.43 -10.67
C ALA A 216 -9.03 12.20 -9.53
N LEU A 217 -9.04 11.65 -8.31
CA LEU A 217 -9.53 12.34 -7.12
C LEU A 217 -8.68 13.57 -6.80
N ASP A 218 -7.35 13.50 -6.92
CA ASP A 218 -6.44 14.65 -6.77
C ASP A 218 -6.71 15.77 -7.78
N TYR A 219 -7.11 15.41 -9.01
CA TYR A 219 -7.55 16.40 -9.99
C TYR A 219 -8.88 17.04 -9.56
N LEU A 220 -9.83 16.23 -9.08
CA LEU A 220 -11.15 16.69 -8.64
C LEU A 220 -11.05 17.62 -7.42
N ILE A 221 -10.18 17.29 -6.46
CA ILE A 221 -9.85 18.11 -5.28
C ILE A 221 -9.37 19.50 -5.70
N ARG A 222 -8.43 19.58 -6.66
CA ARG A 222 -7.96 20.86 -7.20
C ARG A 222 -9.06 21.63 -7.93
N LYS A 223 -9.89 20.93 -8.71
CA LYS A 223 -11.03 21.52 -9.41
C LYS A 223 -12.09 22.09 -8.45
N ALA A 224 -12.23 21.50 -7.27
CA ALA A 224 -13.12 21.97 -6.20
C ALA A 224 -12.64 23.29 -5.55
N GLY A 225 -11.46 23.80 -5.92
CA GLY A 225 -10.96 25.08 -5.44
C GLY A 225 -10.39 25.03 -4.02
N ILE A 226 -9.73 23.92 -3.66
CA ILE A 226 -8.92 23.83 -2.44
C ILE A 226 -7.68 24.72 -2.55
N GLU A 227 -7.34 25.39 -1.46
CA GLU A 227 -6.21 26.31 -1.37
C GLU A 227 -5.25 25.92 -0.25
N ASP A 228 -4.08 26.58 -0.19
CA ASP A 228 -3.09 26.35 0.87
C ASP A 228 -3.69 26.66 2.25
N ASP A 229 -3.30 25.89 3.27
CA ASP A 229 -3.81 25.92 4.65
C ASP A 229 -5.25 25.42 4.85
N ASP A 230 -6.00 25.06 3.79
CA ASP A 230 -7.28 24.36 3.92
C ASP A 230 -7.10 22.95 4.52
N LEU A 231 -8.15 22.40 5.12
CA LEU A 231 -8.13 21.03 5.63
C LEU A 231 -8.71 20.06 4.60
N LEU A 232 -7.94 19.04 4.24
CA LEU A 232 -8.38 17.95 3.38
C LEU A 232 -8.52 16.67 4.22
N ILE A 233 -9.75 16.16 4.31
CA ILE A 233 -10.04 14.85 4.90
C ILE A 233 -9.78 13.79 3.83
N MET A 234 -8.91 12.84 4.15
CA MET A 234 -8.60 11.69 3.32
C MET A 234 -9.01 10.42 4.07
N SER A 235 -10.10 9.79 3.64
CA SER A 235 -10.60 8.57 4.27
C SER A 235 -11.48 7.78 3.32
N ASP A 236 -11.75 6.53 3.67
CA ASP A 236 -12.80 5.76 3.00
C ASP A 236 -14.21 6.22 3.47
N VAL A 237 -15.24 5.84 2.72
CA VAL A 237 -16.64 6.19 3.04
C VAL A 237 -17.06 5.63 4.40
N ASP A 238 -16.58 4.45 4.77
CA ASP A 238 -16.87 3.79 6.03
C ASP A 238 -16.05 4.30 7.23
N GLU A 239 -15.13 5.23 7.01
CA GLU A 239 -14.28 5.86 8.04
C GLU A 239 -14.75 7.28 8.35
N ILE A 240 -15.75 7.43 9.22
CA ILE A 240 -16.48 8.66 9.50
C ILE A 240 -15.79 9.46 10.63
N PRO A 241 -15.12 10.60 10.34
CA PRO A 241 -14.61 11.48 11.37
C PRO A 241 -15.75 12.08 12.18
N SER A 242 -15.53 12.30 13.47
CA SER A 242 -16.53 12.95 14.31
C SER A 242 -16.63 14.45 14.01
N ARG A 243 -17.83 15.00 14.17
CA ARG A 243 -18.06 16.44 14.00
C ARG A 243 -17.20 17.32 14.90
N HIS A 244 -16.97 16.88 16.13
CA HIS A 244 -16.22 17.65 17.10
C HIS A 244 -14.72 17.63 16.81
N THR A 245 -14.19 16.53 16.28
CA THR A 245 -12.82 16.47 15.74
C THR A 245 -12.64 17.49 14.62
N ILE A 246 -13.50 17.49 13.60
CA ILE A 246 -13.35 18.41 12.47
C ILE A 246 -13.54 19.86 12.91
N ASN A 247 -14.48 20.12 13.82
CA ASN A 247 -14.67 21.46 14.38
C ASN A 247 -13.46 21.93 15.20
N LEU A 248 -12.80 21.07 15.97
CA LEU A 248 -11.56 21.39 16.67
C LEU A 248 -10.45 21.77 15.67
N LEU A 249 -10.19 20.90 14.70
CA LEU A 249 -9.08 21.07 13.76
C LEU A 249 -9.20 22.33 12.90
N ARG A 250 -10.42 22.70 12.47
CA ARG A 250 -10.61 23.92 11.67
C ARG A 250 -10.38 25.21 12.47
N TRP A 251 -10.60 25.20 13.78
CA TRP A 251 -10.47 26.37 14.65
C TRP A 251 -9.10 26.49 15.33
N CYS A 252 -8.35 25.40 15.43
CA CYS A 252 -7.02 25.42 16.04
C CYS A 252 -5.91 25.58 15.00
N ASP A 253 -4.93 26.42 15.30
CA ASP A 253 -3.69 26.58 14.55
C ASP A 253 -2.54 25.80 15.17
N ASP A 254 -1.39 25.75 14.49
CA ASP A 254 -0.22 24.98 14.91
C ASP A 254 -0.50 23.45 15.04
N ILE A 255 -1.60 22.97 14.44
CA ILE A 255 -1.88 21.53 14.29
C ILE A 255 -0.84 20.88 13.35
N PRO A 256 -0.55 19.58 13.52
CA PRO A 256 0.32 18.84 12.60
C PRO A 256 -0.12 18.96 11.14
N GLU A 257 0.84 19.05 10.22
CA GLU A 257 0.56 19.13 8.77
C GLU A 257 -0.24 17.92 8.27
N VAL A 258 0.07 16.74 8.81
CA VAL A 258 -0.67 15.51 8.58
C VAL A 258 -0.99 14.84 9.91
N LEU A 259 -2.28 14.72 10.20
CA LEU A 259 -2.79 14.15 11.43
C LEU A 259 -3.66 12.93 11.13
N HIS A 260 -3.21 11.75 11.54
CA HIS A 260 -4.06 10.55 11.49
C HIS A 260 -5.18 10.64 12.53
N LEU A 261 -6.31 10.01 12.24
CA LEU A 261 -7.48 9.95 13.10
C LEU A 261 -7.64 8.54 13.64
N ARG A 262 -7.63 8.38 14.97
CA ARG A 262 -7.95 7.10 15.60
C ARG A 262 -9.46 6.91 15.69
N LEU A 263 -10.00 5.99 14.91
CA LEU A 263 -11.42 5.71 14.84
C LEU A 263 -11.77 4.44 15.64
N LYS A 264 -12.95 4.43 16.27
CA LYS A 264 -13.54 3.23 16.87
C LYS A 264 -13.97 2.29 15.75
N ASN A 265 -13.45 1.08 15.72
CA ASN A 265 -13.61 0.14 14.62
C ASN A 265 -14.76 -0.84 14.90
N TYR A 266 -15.73 -0.89 14.00
CA TYR A 266 -16.93 -1.71 14.07
C TYR A 266 -17.01 -2.62 12.86
N LEU A 267 -17.70 -3.75 13.03
CA LEU A 267 -17.86 -4.74 11.98
C LEU A 267 -19.33 -5.11 11.79
N TYR A 268 -19.83 -5.06 10.56
CA TYR A 268 -21.24 -5.34 10.17
C TYR A 268 -22.29 -4.33 10.65
N SER A 269 -22.12 -3.77 11.83
CA SER A 269 -23.03 -2.81 12.45
C SER A 269 -22.27 -2.05 13.54
N PHE A 270 -22.73 -0.84 13.86
CA PHE A 270 -22.25 -0.05 14.99
C PHE A 270 -22.52 -0.70 16.37
N GLU A 271 -23.23 -1.83 16.41
CA GLU A 271 -23.40 -2.65 17.62
C GLU A 271 -22.17 -3.52 17.93
N PHE A 272 -21.37 -3.88 16.93
CA PHE A 272 -20.26 -4.83 17.09
C PHE A 272 -18.92 -4.11 17.05
N LEU A 273 -18.53 -3.52 18.17
CA LEU A 273 -17.20 -2.95 18.35
C LEU A 273 -16.14 -4.05 18.27
N LEU A 274 -15.15 -3.86 17.40
CA LEU A 274 -14.00 -4.75 17.24
C LEU A 274 -12.82 -4.27 18.09
N ASP A 275 -12.37 -3.04 17.86
CA ASP A 275 -11.27 -2.40 18.59
C ASP A 275 -11.27 -0.87 18.38
N ASN A 276 -10.22 -0.19 18.86
CA ASN A 276 -10.01 1.25 18.67
C ASN A 276 -8.73 1.53 17.87
N HIS A 277 -8.39 0.67 16.91
CA HIS A 277 -7.11 0.71 16.19
C HIS A 277 -7.23 1.13 14.73
N SER A 278 -8.38 1.62 14.27
CA SER A 278 -8.46 2.17 12.91
C SER A 278 -7.75 3.52 12.85
N TRP A 279 -6.78 3.68 11.94
CA TRP A 279 -5.86 4.84 11.91
C TRP A 279 -5.65 5.43 10.51
N ARG A 280 -6.19 4.81 9.45
CA ARG A 280 -5.84 5.18 8.07
C ARG A 280 -6.41 6.53 7.65
N ALA A 281 -7.60 6.87 8.13
CA ALA A 281 -8.17 8.20 7.95
C ALA A 281 -7.21 9.29 8.47
N SER A 282 -7.05 10.36 7.71
CA SER A 282 -6.21 11.48 8.08
C SER A 282 -6.81 12.81 7.65
N VAL A 283 -6.38 13.87 8.33
CA VAL A 283 -6.61 15.25 7.94
C VAL A 283 -5.27 15.87 7.59
N HIS A 284 -5.20 16.45 6.40
CA HIS A 284 -4.02 17.12 5.88
C HIS A 284 -4.29 18.62 5.85
N ARG A 285 -3.34 19.42 6.34
CA ARG A 285 -3.24 20.83 5.93
C ARG A 285 -2.76 20.84 4.49
N TYR A 286 -3.61 21.30 3.59
CA TYR A 286 -3.34 21.28 2.17
C TYR A 286 -2.19 22.22 1.83
N ARG A 287 -1.25 21.72 1.02
CA ARG A 287 -0.19 22.50 0.42
C ARG A 287 -0.09 22.11 -1.06
N SER A 288 -0.28 23.11 -1.90
CA SER A 288 -0.26 22.99 -3.34
C SER A 288 1.09 22.44 -3.81
N GLY A 289 1.05 21.46 -4.71
CA GLY A 289 2.23 20.80 -5.25
C GLY A 289 2.84 19.70 -4.37
N THR A 290 2.49 19.59 -3.08
CA THR A 290 3.00 18.54 -2.19
C THR A 290 1.93 17.58 -1.72
N THR A 291 0.75 18.08 -1.37
CA THR A 291 -0.33 17.23 -0.84
C THR A 291 -0.97 16.43 -1.97
N THR A 292 -0.97 15.11 -1.83
CA THR A 292 -1.60 14.14 -2.74
C THR A 292 -2.49 13.20 -1.94
N TYR A 293 -3.57 12.73 -2.56
CA TYR A 293 -4.54 11.89 -1.88
C TYR A 293 -3.93 10.52 -1.55
N ALA A 294 -3.82 10.24 -0.26
CA ALA A 294 -3.21 9.03 0.25
C ALA A 294 -4.02 8.48 1.43
N HIS A 295 -4.33 7.19 1.34
CA HIS A 295 -4.95 6.42 2.42
C HIS A 295 -4.00 5.30 2.85
N PHE A 296 -2.93 5.73 3.53
CA PHE A 296 -1.91 4.92 4.21
C PHE A 296 -1.15 5.83 5.17
N ARG A 297 -0.18 5.30 5.92
CA ARG A 297 0.53 6.10 6.93
C ARG A 297 1.38 7.20 6.27
N GLN A 298 1.07 8.45 6.59
CA GLN A 298 1.72 9.66 6.07
C GLN A 298 2.49 10.42 7.17
N SER A 299 2.12 10.22 8.44
CA SER A 299 2.84 10.77 9.59
C SER A 299 2.90 9.78 10.75
N ASP A 300 3.68 10.14 11.77
CA ASP A 300 3.79 9.41 13.03
C ASP A 300 2.87 10.00 14.11
N VAL A 301 1.92 10.88 13.78
CA VAL A 301 1.06 11.57 14.76
C VAL A 301 -0.40 11.18 14.55
N ILE A 302 -1.08 10.83 15.63
CA ILE A 302 -2.49 10.42 15.62
C ILE A 302 -3.29 11.14 16.69
N LEU A 303 -4.51 11.58 16.37
CA LEU A 303 -5.47 12.11 17.33
C LEU A 303 -6.37 10.97 17.83
N ALA A 304 -6.46 10.84 19.16
CA ALA A 304 -7.33 9.88 19.82
C ALA A 304 -8.84 10.15 19.56
N ASP A 305 -9.68 9.12 19.72
CA ASP A 305 -11.16 9.23 19.73
C ASP A 305 -11.74 10.19 18.68
N ALA A 306 -11.37 9.97 17.42
CA ALA A 306 -11.58 10.92 16.33
C ALA A 306 -12.76 10.57 15.42
N GLY A 307 -13.52 9.52 15.74
CA GLY A 307 -14.69 9.09 14.97
C GLY A 307 -14.88 7.58 14.95
N TRP A 308 -15.49 7.06 13.87
CA TRP A 308 -15.91 5.67 13.73
C TRP A 308 -15.47 5.09 12.39
N HIS A 309 -15.05 3.84 12.36
CA HIS A 309 -14.82 3.07 11.15
C HIS A 309 -15.76 1.87 11.16
N CYS A 310 -16.72 1.80 10.23
CA CYS A 310 -17.72 0.74 10.19
C CYS A 310 -17.49 -0.20 9.00
N SER A 311 -16.56 -1.13 9.19
CA SER A 311 -16.20 -2.11 8.16
C SER A 311 -17.41 -2.99 7.83
N PHE A 312 -17.75 -3.05 6.55
CA PHE A 312 -18.81 -3.91 6.01
C PHE A 312 -20.20 -3.69 6.61
N CYS A 313 -20.51 -2.47 7.02
CA CYS A 313 -21.81 -2.11 7.57
C CYS A 313 -22.85 -1.89 6.47
N PHE A 314 -23.39 -2.99 5.95
CA PHE A 314 -24.39 -3.02 4.91
C PHE A 314 -25.72 -3.57 5.42
N ARG A 315 -26.81 -3.05 4.85
CA ARG A 315 -28.16 -3.56 5.13
C ARG A 315 -28.37 -4.97 4.56
N ARG A 316 -27.73 -5.31 3.43
CA ARG A 316 -27.93 -6.58 2.74
C ARG A 316 -26.62 -7.34 2.51
N ILE A 317 -26.70 -8.67 2.62
CA ILE A 317 -25.56 -9.59 2.43
C ILE A 317 -24.97 -9.50 1.01
N ASN A 318 -25.78 -9.20 -0.01
CA ASN A 318 -25.28 -9.07 -1.38
C ASN A 318 -24.34 -7.86 -1.53
N GLU A 319 -24.58 -6.76 -0.83
CA GLU A 319 -23.71 -5.57 -0.82
C GLU A 319 -22.39 -5.85 -0.11
N PHE A 320 -22.46 -6.61 1.00
CA PHE A 320 -21.28 -7.17 1.67
C PHE A 320 -20.43 -8.00 0.69
N ILE A 321 -21.05 -8.98 0.03
CA ILE A 321 -20.37 -9.88 -0.92
C ILE A 321 -19.80 -9.08 -2.09
N PHE A 322 -20.49 -8.03 -2.54
CA PHE A 322 -19.99 -7.14 -3.58
C PHE A 322 -18.73 -6.41 -3.13
N LYS A 323 -18.73 -5.73 -1.97
CA LYS A 323 -17.55 -5.03 -1.45
C LYS A 323 -16.36 -5.97 -1.33
N MET A 324 -16.58 -7.17 -0.75
CA MET A 324 -15.55 -8.21 -0.60
C MET A 324 -14.86 -8.58 -1.93
N LYS A 325 -15.59 -8.60 -3.04
CA LYS A 325 -15.05 -8.92 -4.38
C LYS A 325 -14.48 -7.71 -5.11
N ALA A 326 -14.85 -6.50 -4.70
CA ALA A 326 -14.62 -5.27 -5.44
C ALA A 326 -13.40 -4.48 -4.97
N TYR A 327 -13.15 -4.45 -3.65
CA TYR A 327 -12.10 -3.62 -3.05
C TYR A 327 -10.69 -4.20 -3.22
N SER A 328 -9.67 -3.38 -2.92
CA SER A 328 -8.28 -3.68 -3.26
C SER A 328 -7.68 -4.84 -2.47
N HIS A 329 -8.25 -5.15 -1.30
CA HIS A 329 -7.87 -6.31 -0.49
C HIS A 329 -8.76 -7.56 -0.72
N ASN A 330 -9.28 -7.76 -1.93
CA ASN A 330 -10.03 -8.97 -2.30
C ASN A 330 -9.19 -10.26 -2.12
N ASP A 331 -7.86 -10.17 -2.08
CA ASP A 331 -6.96 -11.28 -1.76
C ASP A 331 -7.21 -11.90 -0.37
N ARG A 332 -7.86 -11.16 0.53
CA ARG A 332 -8.29 -11.67 1.85
C ARG A 332 -9.40 -12.72 1.75
N VAL A 333 -10.12 -12.79 0.62
CA VAL A 333 -11.12 -13.84 0.35
C VAL A 333 -10.43 -15.13 -0.10
N ARG A 334 -9.90 -15.89 0.87
CA ARG A 334 -9.16 -17.12 0.57
C ARG A 334 -10.02 -18.30 0.12
N PHE A 335 -11.30 -18.34 0.52
CA PHE A 335 -12.20 -19.45 0.20
C PHE A 335 -13.54 -18.96 -0.34
N LYS A 336 -13.96 -19.46 -1.51
CA LYS A 336 -15.24 -19.13 -2.14
C LYS A 336 -16.47 -19.43 -1.27
N LYS A 337 -16.34 -20.35 -0.29
CA LYS A 337 -17.41 -20.66 0.68
C LYS A 337 -17.87 -19.44 1.48
N PHE A 338 -16.96 -18.49 1.73
CA PHE A 338 -17.27 -17.25 2.46
C PHE A 338 -18.10 -16.26 1.64
N LEU A 339 -18.21 -16.48 0.33
CA LEU A 339 -19.02 -15.67 -0.60
C LEU A 339 -20.35 -16.35 -0.94
N ASN A 340 -20.68 -17.50 -0.35
CA ASN A 340 -21.93 -18.21 -0.61
C ASN A 340 -23.01 -17.75 0.39
N PRO A 341 -24.09 -17.07 -0.06
CA PRO A 341 -25.14 -16.55 0.80
C PRO A 341 -25.82 -17.61 1.67
N GLU A 342 -25.88 -18.86 1.21
CA GLU A 342 -26.56 -19.96 1.92
C GLU A 342 -25.67 -20.66 2.96
N ARG A 343 -24.35 -20.41 2.93
CA ARG A 343 -23.37 -21.09 3.80
C ARG A 343 -22.51 -20.14 4.64
N SER A 344 -22.55 -18.85 4.39
CA SER A 344 -21.84 -17.86 5.20
C SER A 344 -22.51 -17.72 6.56
N SER A 345 -22.02 -18.44 7.57
CA SER A 345 -22.38 -18.17 8.96
C SER A 345 -21.82 -16.80 9.39
N LYS A 346 -22.46 -16.12 10.36
CA LYS A 346 -21.94 -14.85 10.92
C LYS A 346 -20.45 -14.97 11.34
N SER A 347 -20.06 -16.15 11.86
CA SER A 347 -18.67 -16.47 12.26
C SER A 347 -17.69 -16.59 11.09
N ASP A 348 -18.13 -17.07 9.92
CA ASP A 348 -17.29 -17.20 8.73
C ASP A 348 -17.02 -15.83 8.10
N MET A 349 -18.00 -14.94 8.15
CA MET A 349 -17.84 -13.55 7.72
C MET A 349 -16.85 -12.84 8.65
N GLN A 350 -16.91 -13.09 9.97
CA GLN A 350 -16.06 -12.44 10.99
C GLN A 350 -14.57 -12.67 10.74
N ARG A 351 -14.18 -13.89 10.37
CA ARG A 351 -12.79 -14.20 10.01
C ARG A 351 -12.28 -13.51 8.75
N VAL A 352 -13.16 -12.98 7.90
CA VAL A 352 -12.78 -12.35 6.64
C VAL A 352 -12.77 -10.82 6.78
N GLY A 353 -13.62 -10.26 7.64
CA GLY A 353 -13.69 -8.82 7.91
C GLY A 353 -12.76 -8.30 9.02
N SER A 354 -12.24 -9.17 9.91
CA SER A 354 -11.43 -8.79 11.07
C SER A 354 -9.90 -8.74 10.86
N PHE A 355 -9.39 -8.70 9.62
CA PHE A 355 -7.94 -8.66 9.34
C PHE A 355 -7.51 -7.45 8.53
#